data_AF-A0A412RR59-F1
#
_entry.id   AF-A0A412RR59-F1
#
_cell.length_a   1.000
_cell.length_b   1.000
_cell.length_c   1.000
_cell.angle_alpha   90.00
_cell.angle_beta   90.00
_cell.angle_gamma   90.00
#
_symmetry.space_group_name_H-M   'P 1'
#
loop_
_entity.id
_entity.type
_entity.pdbx_description
1 polymer ?
#
loop_
_entity_poly.entity_id
_entity_poly.type
_entity_poly.pdbx_seq_one_letter_code
_entity_poly.pdbx_strand_id
1 'polypeptide(L)'
;MKLYFYGLDTGGYGREPRKISCIECEAEEKPNTYMPINGSRFPNYICRLRKDDIGHFVGDYSNLVAFTEPSFERAKEMFKNREKARVENAKKELDRLENVLRVIEESEEK
;
A
#
# COMPACT_ATOMS: atom_id res chain seq x y z
N MET A 1 23.46 1.98 -6.68
CA MET A 1 22.76 0.69 -6.43
C MET A 1 21.40 0.70 -7.12
N LYS A 2 20.66 -0.41 -7.09
CA LYS A 2 19.27 -0.46 -7.61
C LYS A 2 18.28 -0.76 -6.50
N LEU A 3 17.09 -0.17 -6.61
CA LEU A 3 15.92 -0.49 -5.79
C LEU A 3 14.78 -0.97 -6.68
N TYR A 4 14.00 -1.89 -6.16
CA TYR A 4 12.87 -2.51 -6.83
C TYR A 4 11.59 -2.09 -6.12
N PHE A 5 10.82 -1.22 -6.78
CA PHE A 5 9.55 -0.72 -6.27
C PHE A 5 8.40 -1.54 -6.86
N TYR A 6 7.63 -2.20 -6.00
CA TYR A 6 6.42 -2.90 -6.39
C TYR A 6 5.19 -2.09 -6.01
N GLY A 7 4.36 -1.79 -7.00
CA GLY A 7 3.11 -1.07 -6.83
C GLY A 7 1.91 -1.93 -7.18
N LEU A 8 0.94 -2.05 -6.27
CA LEU A 8 -0.37 -2.63 -6.59
C LEU A 8 -1.26 -1.55 -7.21
N ASP A 9 -1.54 -1.69 -8.51
CA ASP A 9 -2.47 -0.83 -9.23
C ASP A 9 -3.90 -1.21 -8.86
N THR A 10 -4.48 -0.48 -7.92
CA THR A 10 -5.87 -0.65 -7.50
C THR A 10 -6.86 0.11 -8.38
N GLY A 11 -6.43 0.68 -9.52
CA GLY A 11 -7.28 1.37 -10.48
C GLY A 11 -7.88 2.71 -10.00
N GLY A 12 -7.81 3.04 -8.71
CA GLY A 12 -8.49 4.19 -8.10
C GLY A 12 -9.87 3.82 -7.55
N TYR A 13 -10.57 4.78 -6.92
CA TYR A 13 -11.87 4.52 -6.30
C TYR A 13 -12.89 4.02 -7.34
N GLY A 14 -13.47 2.84 -7.09
CA GLY A 14 -14.48 2.23 -7.96
C GLY A 14 -13.93 1.55 -9.23
N ARG A 15 -12.62 1.32 -9.34
CA ARG A 15 -12.03 0.57 -10.46
C ARG A 15 -11.44 -0.75 -10.02
N GLU A 16 -11.45 -1.71 -10.94
CA GLU A 16 -10.85 -3.01 -10.69
C GLU A 16 -9.32 -2.90 -10.62
N PRO A 17 -8.68 -3.59 -9.66
CA PRO A 17 -7.23 -3.70 -9.60
C PRO A 17 -6.71 -4.42 -10.84
N ARG A 18 -5.62 -3.92 -11.42
CA ARG A 18 -5.08 -4.47 -12.67
C ARG A 18 -3.98 -5.49 -12.44
N LYS A 19 -2.89 -5.06 -11.81
CA LYS A 19 -1.69 -5.88 -11.62
C LYS A 19 -0.77 -5.29 -10.55
N ILE A 20 0.14 -6.13 -10.08
CA ILE A 20 1.35 -5.67 -9.40
C ILE A 20 2.37 -5.29 -10.50
N SER A 21 2.87 -4.06 -10.46
CA SER A 21 3.92 -3.57 -11.35
C SER A 21 5.25 -3.46 -10.59
N CYS A 22 6.36 -3.61 -11.30
CA CYS A 22 7.70 -3.42 -10.76
C CYS A 22 8.40 -2.29 -11.52
N ILE A 23 8.98 -1.35 -10.80
CA ILE A 23 9.81 -0.27 -11.33
C ILE A 23 11.20 -0.39 -10.71
N GLU A 24 12.21 -0.55 -11.53
CA GLU A 24 13.60 -0.46 -11.11
C GLU A 24 14.02 1.01 -11.05
N CYS A 25 14.68 1.41 -9.96
CA CYS A 25 15.22 2.75 -9.82
C CYS A 25 16.69 2.67 -9.41
N GLU A 26 17.53 3.41 -10.12
CA GLU A 26 18.88 3.66 -9.67
C GLU A 26 18.88 4.62 -8.49
N ALA A 27 19.62 4.25 -7.45
CA ALA A 27 19.68 4.99 -6.21
C ALA A 27 21.12 5.20 -5.75
N GLU A 28 21.38 6.38 -5.20
CA GLU A 28 22.54 6.68 -4.38
C GLU A 28 22.23 6.33 -2.92
N GLU A 29 23.15 5.61 -2.28
CA GLU A 29 23.04 5.28 -0.88
C GLU A 29 23.57 6.44 -0.02
N LYS A 30 22.74 6.93 0.91
CA LYS A 30 23.11 7.85 1.98
C LYS A 30 23.05 7.11 3.32
N PRO A 31 23.54 7.68 4.44
CA PRO A 31 23.61 6.97 5.71
C PRO A 31 22.29 6.29 6.14
N ASN A 32 21.18 7.02 6.11
CA ASN A 32 19.87 6.54 6.59
C ASN A 32 18.82 6.39 5.48
N THR A 33 19.16 6.78 4.25
CA THR A 33 18.19 6.88 3.15
C THR A 33 18.82 6.49 1.83
N TYR A 34 17.97 6.12 0.88
CA TYR A 34 18.30 6.08 -0.53
C TYR A 34 17.76 7.34 -1.21
N MET A 35 18.55 7.90 -2.12
CA MET A 35 18.18 9.04 -2.95
C MET A 35 18.13 8.60 -4.41
N PRO A 36 17.14 9.03 -5.19
CA PRO A 36 17.12 8.78 -6.63
C PRO A 36 18.29 9.51 -7.32
N ILE A 37 18.90 8.88 -8.31
CA ILE A 37 19.97 9.51 -9.10
C ILE A 37 19.37 10.59 -10.04
N ASN A 38 20.16 11.61 -10.36
CA ASN A 38 19.84 12.68 -11.32
C ASN A 38 18.66 13.60 -10.96
N GLY A 39 18.36 13.80 -9.67
CA GLY A 39 17.29 14.70 -9.23
C GLY A 39 15.88 14.25 -9.63
N SER A 40 15.74 12.99 -10.05
CA SER A 40 14.46 12.35 -10.31
C SER A 40 13.73 12.06 -8.99
N ARG A 41 12.51 11.51 -9.06
CA ARG A 41 11.78 11.02 -7.88
C ARG A 41 11.58 9.52 -8.02
N PHE A 42 11.56 8.81 -6.89
CA PHE A 42 11.05 7.44 -6.87
C PHE A 42 9.54 7.43 -7.17
N PRO A 43 8.96 6.26 -7.49
CA PRO A 43 7.52 6.13 -7.69
C PRO A 43 6.70 6.74 -6.55
N ASN A 44 5.47 7.16 -6.84
CA ASN A 44 4.60 7.86 -5.89
C ASN A 44 5.20 9.20 -5.37
N TYR A 45 6.00 9.88 -6.21
CA TYR A 45 6.61 11.18 -5.91
C TYR A 45 7.53 11.19 -4.68
N ILE A 46 8.10 10.04 -4.32
CA ILE A 46 8.97 9.90 -3.16
C ILE A 46 10.35 10.53 -3.47
N CYS A 47 10.75 11.55 -2.71
CA CYS A 47 12.04 12.22 -2.89
C CYS A 47 13.21 11.45 -2.27
N ARG A 48 12.95 10.63 -1.25
CA ARG A 48 13.92 9.80 -0.54
C ARG A 48 13.22 8.62 0.12
N LEU A 49 13.87 7.46 0.15
CA LEU A 49 13.36 6.26 0.81
C LEU A 49 14.20 5.99 2.06
N ARG A 50 13.60 5.75 3.23
CA ARG A 50 14.41 5.36 4.41
C ARG A 50 14.85 3.91 4.26
N LYS A 51 16.04 3.59 4.80
CA LYS A 51 16.48 2.18 4.82
C LYS A 51 15.51 1.29 5.59
N ASP A 52 14.90 1.83 6.64
CA ASP A 52 13.88 1.15 7.46
C ASP A 52 12.56 0.90 6.71
N ASP A 53 12.30 1.59 5.59
CA ASP A 53 11.10 1.36 4.77
C ASP A 53 11.27 0.14 3.83
N ILE A 54 12.48 -0.40 3.70
CA ILE A 54 12.76 -1.57 2.85
C ILE A 54 12.04 -2.80 3.41
N GLY A 55 11.27 -3.47 2.55
CA GLY A 55 10.45 -4.61 2.96
C GLY A 55 9.22 -4.23 3.77
N HIS A 56 8.88 -2.94 3.82
CA HIS A 56 7.66 -2.41 4.42
C HIS A 56 6.85 -1.62 3.39
N PHE A 57 5.59 -1.31 3.73
CA PHE A 57 4.79 -0.38 2.94
C PHE A 57 5.35 1.02 3.08
N VAL A 58 5.57 1.70 1.97
CA VAL A 58 6.17 3.04 1.96
C VAL A 58 5.10 4.07 2.28
N GLY A 59 4.72 4.15 3.57
CA GLY A 59 3.64 4.98 4.10
C GLY A 59 2.32 4.23 4.35
N ASP A 60 1.52 4.74 5.29
CA ASP A 60 0.37 4.04 5.87
C ASP A 60 -0.76 3.75 4.86
N TYR A 61 -0.89 4.56 3.81
CA TYR A 61 -1.93 4.42 2.79
C TYR A 61 -1.38 4.06 1.41
N SER A 62 -0.07 3.85 1.27
CA SER A 62 0.51 3.57 -0.05
C SER A 62 0.33 2.10 -0.42
N ASN A 63 0.09 1.84 -1.70
CA ASN A 63 0.12 0.49 -2.26
C ASN A 63 1.50 0.18 -2.85
N LEU A 64 2.56 0.67 -2.19
CA LEU A 64 3.93 0.61 -2.68
C LEU A 64 4.84 -0.05 -1.64
N VAL A 65 5.67 -0.98 -2.07
CA VAL A 65 6.75 -1.59 -1.26
C VAL A 65 8.06 -1.53 -2.04
N ALA A 66 9.18 -1.44 -1.33
CA ALA A 66 10.49 -1.32 -1.94
C ALA A 66 11.48 -2.36 -1.39
N PHE A 67 12.34 -2.88 -2.26
CA PHE A 67 13.39 -3.85 -1.92
C PHE A 67 14.73 -3.49 -2.56
N THR A 68 15.81 -3.96 -1.96
CA THR A 68 17.18 -3.84 -2.51
C THR A 68 17.50 -4.93 -3.53
N GLU A 69 16.66 -5.96 -3.63
CA GLU A 69 16.78 -7.09 -4.57
C GLU A 69 15.39 -7.47 -5.14
N PRO A 70 15.32 -8.13 -6.31
CA PRO A 70 14.05 -8.57 -6.88
C PRO A 70 13.28 -9.50 -5.92
N SER A 71 12.10 -9.08 -5.47
CA SER A 71 11.35 -9.72 -4.38
C SER A 71 9.84 -9.79 -4.67
N PHE A 72 9.47 -10.19 -5.89
CA PHE A 72 8.07 -10.16 -6.35
C PHE A 72 7.12 -10.99 -5.48
N GLU A 73 7.45 -12.24 -5.16
CA GLU A 73 6.56 -13.11 -4.37
C GLU A 73 6.36 -12.55 -2.95
N ARG A 74 7.41 -11.99 -2.35
CA ARG A 74 7.32 -11.33 -1.05
C ARG A 74 6.42 -10.09 -1.12
N ALA A 75 6.57 -9.25 -2.14
CA ALA A 75 5.70 -8.11 -2.37
C ALA A 75 4.22 -8.53 -2.51
N LYS A 76 3.98 -9.57 -3.33
CA LYS A 76 2.65 -10.14 -3.56
C LYS A 76 2.02 -10.67 -2.27
N GLU A 77 2.78 -11.35 -1.42
CA GLU A 77 2.30 -11.83 -0.13
C GLU A 77 1.94 -10.67 0.81
N MET A 78 2.74 -9.61 0.87
CA MET A 78 2.45 -8.42 1.65
C MET A 78 1.13 -7.76 1.22
N PHE A 79 0.93 -7.57 -0.10
CA PHE A 79 -0.33 -7.05 -0.64
C PHE A 79 -1.51 -7.96 -0.28
N LYS A 80 -1.37 -9.27 -0.46
CA LYS A 80 -2.41 -10.25 -0.12
C LYS A 80 -2.81 -10.19 1.36
N ASN A 81 -1.84 -10.11 2.27
CA ASN A 81 -2.12 -10.06 3.71
C ASN A 81 -2.82 -8.76 4.10
N ARG A 82 -2.42 -7.63 3.50
CA ARG A 82 -3.09 -6.35 3.71
C ARG A 82 -4.55 -6.36 3.23
N GLU A 83 -4.81 -6.88 2.03
CA GLU A 83 -6.17 -6.94 1.50
C GLU A 83 -7.05 -7.91 2.28
N LYS A 84 -6.50 -9.05 2.77
CA LYS A 84 -7.23 -9.92 3.70
C LYS A 84 -7.66 -9.17 4.96
N ALA A 85 -6.77 -8.39 5.57
CA ALA A 85 -7.11 -7.60 6.75
C ALA A 85 -8.15 -6.52 6.45
N ARG A 86 -8.05 -5.85 5.29
CA ARG A 86 -9.05 -4.86 4.83
C ARG A 86 -10.44 -5.50 4.64
N VAL A 87 -10.50 -6.66 4.00
CA VAL A 87 -11.76 -7.41 3.82
C VAL A 87 -12.37 -7.77 5.16
N GLU A 88 -11.56 -8.27 6.10
CA GLU A 88 -12.05 -8.62 7.44
C GLU A 88 -12.57 -7.42 8.22
N ASN A 89 -11.85 -6.29 8.16
CA ASN A 89 -12.31 -5.05 8.78
C ASN A 89 -13.59 -4.50 8.14
N ALA A 90 -13.71 -4.61 6.81
CA ALA A 90 -14.90 -4.18 6.09
C ALA A 90 -16.14 -5.00 6.46
N LYS A 91 -15.99 -6.31 6.69
CA LYS A 91 -17.08 -7.15 7.20
C LYS A 91 -17.55 -6.70 8.59
N LYS A 92 -16.63 -6.45 9.51
CA LYS A 92 -16.96 -5.95 10.85
C LYS A 92 -17.66 -4.59 10.80
N GLU A 93 -17.22 -3.71 9.90
CA GLU A 93 -17.87 -2.42 9.70
C GLU A 93 -19.27 -2.57 9.08
N LEU A 94 -19.45 -3.50 8.15
CA LEU A 94 -20.77 -3.84 7.61
C LEU A 94 -21.71 -4.32 8.73
N ASP A 95 -21.28 -5.29 9.53
CA ASP A 95 -22.07 -5.81 10.66
C ASP A 95 -22.47 -4.68 11.64
N ARG A 96 -21.54 -3.75 11.91
CA ARG A 96 -21.78 -2.57 12.75
C ARG A 96 -22.84 -1.66 12.14
N LEU A 97 -22.74 -1.36 10.85
CA LEU A 97 -23.67 -0.48 10.14
C LEU A 97 -25.05 -1.10 10.01
N GLU A 98 -25.15 -2.40 9.75
CA GLU A 98 -26.42 -3.13 9.73
C GLU A 98 -27.11 -3.08 11.11
N ASN A 99 -26.34 -3.22 12.19
CA ASN A 99 -26.90 -3.05 13.55
C ASN A 99 -27.39 -1.62 13.81
N VAL A 100 -26.65 -0.60 13.36
CA VAL A 100 -27.08 0.81 13.47
C VAL A 100 -28.37 1.04 12.69
N LEU A 101 -28.46 0.51 11.47
CA LEU A 101 -29.66 0.63 10.64
C LEU A 101 -30.87 0.00 11.33
N ARG A 102 -30.74 -1.22 11.85
CA ARG A 102 -31.82 -1.89 12.60
C ARG A 102 -32.32 -1.03 13.77
N VAL A 103 -31.40 -0.47 14.57
CA VAL A 103 -31.78 0.39 15.71
C VAL A 103 -32.54 1.63 15.25
N ILE A 104 -32.17 2.22 14.11
CA ILE A 104 -32.89 3.36 13.53
C ILE A 104 -34.28 2.95 13.07
N GLU A 105 -34.41 1.82 12.35
CA GLU A 105 -35.68 1.30 11.85
C GLU A 105 -36.68 0.95 12.97
N GLU A 106 -36.18 0.43 14.09
CA GLU A 106 -36.97 0.09 15.28
C GLU A 106 -37.27 1.29 16.19
N SER A 107 -36.68 2.46 15.93
CA SER A 107 -36.87 3.64 16.77
C SER A 107 -38.20 4.34 16.50
N GLU A 108 -38.93 4.64 17.57
CA GLU A 108 -40.16 5.43 17.53
C GLU A 108 -39.97 6.72 18.35
N GLU A 109 -40.64 7.79 17.92
CA GLU A 109 -40.68 9.07 18.65
C GLU A 109 -41.44 8.89 19.97
N LYS A 110 -40.89 9.40 21.07
CA LYS A 110 -41.48 9.28 22.41
C LYS A 110 -42.35 10.47 22.78
#